data_AF-A0A1Q5R1Q8-F1
#
_entry.id   AF-A0A1Q5R1Q8-F1
#
_cell.length_a   1.000
_cell.length_b   1.000
_cell.length_c   1.000
_cell.angle_alpha   90.00
_cell.angle_beta   90.00
_cell.angle_gamma   90.00
#
_symmetry.space_group_name_H-M   'P 1'
#
loop_
_entity.id
_entity.type
_entity.pdbx_description
1 polymer ?
#
loop_
_entity_poly.entity_id
_entity_poly.type
_entity_poly.pdbx_seq_one_letter_code
_entity_poly.pdbx_strand_id
1 'polypeptide(L)'
;MDETMSEPVRTPPFAPFEWLLSGRYLRARRKEGFISVIAGFSFLGIMLGVATLIVVMAVMNGFRKELLDKILGLNGHLLVQPLESPLTDWKDVADRISQVQGIRLAAPVVDGQGLGSSPFNAAGVFIRGIRADDLNNLTSIAKNVKQGTLEGFDEGQGVAIGRRLADQLSLHAGDMITLVSPKGAVTPMGTTPRIKPYKITAVFEIGMSEYDSTFVFMPLAEAQAYFNRNNDVSSIEVFTTNPDKIDTYRKLVTEAAGRPVFLVDWRQRNSTFFNALQVERNVMFLILTMIVLVAALNIVSGLIMLVKDKGQDIAILRTMGASQGSIMRIFLITGASIGVVGTLTGFAVGMLICLNIESIRQFLSWLTNTELFSPELYFLSKLPAEVDFGETLAVVIMALTLSFLATLYPSWRAARLDPVEALRYE
;
A
#
# COMPACT_ATOMS: atom_id res chain seq x y z
N MET A 1 -45.34 -54.74 -36.83
CA MET A 1 -43.87 -54.71 -36.77
C MET A 1 -43.51 -53.24 -36.87
N ASP A 2 -43.67 -52.51 -35.77
CA ASP A 2 -43.47 -51.06 -35.69
C ASP A 2 -42.33 -50.85 -34.68
N GLU A 3 -41.09 -50.97 -35.18
CA GLU A 3 -39.92 -50.51 -34.44
C GLU A 3 -39.88 -48.99 -34.56
N THR A 4 -40.52 -48.30 -33.61
CA THR A 4 -40.24 -46.90 -33.37
C THR A 4 -38.79 -46.80 -32.89
N MET A 5 -37.87 -46.54 -33.83
CA MET A 5 -36.51 -46.14 -33.53
C MET A 5 -36.57 -44.89 -32.64
N SER A 6 -36.36 -45.08 -31.33
CA SER A 6 -36.16 -43.99 -30.38
C SER A 6 -34.97 -43.15 -30.86
N GLU A 7 -35.18 -41.85 -31.08
CA GLU A 7 -34.09 -40.92 -31.41
C GLU A 7 -32.93 -41.10 -30.42
N PRO A 8 -31.67 -41.08 -30.89
CA PRO A 8 -30.53 -41.15 -29.99
C PRO A 8 -30.57 -39.94 -29.05
N VAL A 9 -30.74 -40.21 -27.76
CA VAL A 9 -30.74 -39.21 -26.69
C VAL A 9 -29.45 -38.41 -26.79
N ARG A 10 -29.55 -37.18 -27.30
CA ARG A 10 -28.41 -36.25 -27.31
C ARG A 10 -28.03 -36.00 -25.86
N THR A 11 -26.79 -36.32 -25.51
CA THR A 11 -26.28 -36.07 -24.16
C THR A 11 -26.39 -34.57 -23.84
N PRO A 12 -27.03 -34.21 -22.70
CA PRO A 12 -27.16 -32.82 -22.33
C PRO A 12 -25.77 -32.21 -22.04
N PRO A 13 -25.61 -30.89 -22.22
CA PRO A 13 -24.41 -30.18 -21.79
C PRO A 13 -24.06 -30.43 -20.32
N PHE A 14 -22.77 -30.67 -20.06
CA PHE A 14 -22.22 -30.88 -18.72
C PHE A 14 -22.82 -32.11 -18.01
N ALA A 15 -23.08 -33.17 -18.79
CA ALA A 15 -23.63 -34.41 -18.27
C ALA A 15 -22.68 -35.07 -17.24
N PRO A 16 -23.20 -35.92 -16.32
CA PRO A 16 -22.39 -36.55 -15.27
C PRO A 16 -21.17 -37.33 -15.78
N PHE A 17 -21.25 -37.91 -16.99
CA PHE A 17 -20.11 -38.62 -17.57
C PHE A 17 -18.97 -37.69 -17.98
N GLU A 18 -19.25 -36.44 -18.40
CA GLU A 18 -18.24 -35.44 -18.79
C GLU A 18 -17.41 -35.05 -17.56
N TRP A 19 -18.07 -34.87 -16.40
CA TRP A 19 -17.43 -34.65 -15.09
C TRP A 19 -16.67 -35.86 -14.56
N LEU A 20 -17.22 -37.07 -14.74
CA LEU A 20 -16.58 -38.29 -14.30
C LEU A 20 -15.31 -38.58 -15.10
N LEU A 21 -15.34 -38.31 -16.41
CA LEU A 21 -14.18 -38.49 -17.29
C LEU A 21 -13.12 -37.42 -17.07
N SER A 22 -13.48 -36.15 -16.90
CA SER A 22 -12.53 -35.09 -16.55
C SER A 22 -11.83 -35.38 -15.22
N GLY A 23 -12.59 -35.82 -14.20
CA GLY A 23 -12.02 -36.25 -12.92
C GLY A 23 -11.07 -37.45 -13.04
N ARG A 24 -11.31 -38.37 -13.98
CA ARG A 24 -10.40 -39.47 -14.28
C ARG A 24 -9.13 -39.01 -14.97
N TYR A 25 -9.21 -38.06 -15.90
CA TYR A 25 -8.03 -37.47 -16.57
C TYR A 25 -7.15 -36.67 -15.61
N LEU A 26 -7.72 -36.09 -14.56
CA LEU A 26 -6.98 -35.40 -13.50
C LEU A 26 -6.32 -36.35 -12.48
N ARG A 27 -6.83 -37.58 -12.31
CA ARG A 27 -6.39 -38.49 -11.25
C ARG A 27 -5.21 -39.34 -11.70
N ALA A 28 -4.07 -39.19 -11.01
CA ALA A 28 -2.87 -39.99 -11.23
C ALA A 28 -3.12 -41.51 -11.09
N ARG A 29 -2.98 -42.27 -12.19
CA ARG A 29 -2.82 -43.73 -12.13
C ARG A 29 -1.37 -44.10 -12.42
N ARG A 30 -0.82 -45.06 -11.66
CA ARG A 30 0.61 -45.49 -11.68
C ARG A 30 1.17 -45.90 -13.05
N LYS A 31 0.34 -46.15 -14.08
CA LYS A 31 0.78 -46.46 -15.45
C LYS A 31 0.88 -45.24 -16.38
N GLU A 32 0.33 -44.08 -16.00
CA GLU A 32 0.26 -42.84 -16.81
C GLU A 32 0.86 -41.64 -16.05
N GLY A 33 2.02 -41.83 -15.42
CA GLY A 33 2.63 -40.83 -14.52
C GLY A 33 2.88 -39.46 -15.17
N PHE A 34 3.16 -39.43 -16.48
CA PHE A 34 3.49 -38.20 -17.22
C PHE A 34 2.32 -37.19 -17.27
N ILE A 35 1.10 -37.68 -17.44
CA ILE A 35 -0.12 -36.86 -17.57
C ILE A 35 -0.46 -36.17 -16.25
N SER A 36 -0.29 -36.87 -15.13
CA SER A 36 -0.50 -36.30 -13.80
C SER A 36 0.55 -35.24 -13.43
N VAL A 37 1.78 -35.39 -13.95
CA VAL A 37 2.86 -34.44 -13.70
C VAL A 37 2.58 -33.11 -14.40
N ILE A 38 2.04 -33.14 -15.63
CA ILE A 38 1.67 -31.93 -16.38
C ILE A 38 0.54 -31.17 -15.70
N ALA A 39 -0.53 -31.85 -15.29
CA ALA A 39 -1.61 -31.23 -14.52
C ALA A 39 -1.09 -30.66 -13.19
N GLY A 40 -0.14 -31.33 -12.55
CA GLY A 40 0.57 -30.83 -11.37
C GLY A 40 1.36 -29.55 -11.64
N PHE A 41 2.09 -29.46 -12.75
CA PHE A 41 2.85 -28.25 -13.12
C PHE A 41 1.94 -27.06 -13.44
N SER A 42 0.82 -27.28 -14.14
CA SER A 42 -0.14 -26.21 -14.39
C SER A 42 -0.84 -25.76 -13.11
N PHE A 43 -1.22 -26.71 -12.23
CA PHE A 43 -1.75 -26.40 -10.91
C PHE A 43 -0.75 -25.58 -10.07
N LEU A 44 0.51 -26.02 -9.97
CA LEU A 44 1.55 -25.32 -9.23
C LEU A 44 1.82 -23.93 -9.82
N GLY A 45 1.82 -23.80 -11.15
CA GLY A 45 2.00 -22.52 -11.82
C GLY A 45 0.90 -21.51 -11.47
N ILE A 46 -0.37 -21.93 -11.48
CA ILE A 46 -1.50 -21.07 -11.09
C ILE A 46 -1.44 -20.76 -9.59
N MET A 47 -1.23 -21.79 -8.76
CA MET A 47 -1.19 -21.64 -7.31
C MET A 47 -0.10 -20.65 -6.89
N LEU A 48 1.12 -20.81 -7.40
CA LEU A 48 2.23 -19.90 -7.12
C LEU A 48 1.97 -18.52 -7.71
N GLY A 49 1.47 -18.42 -8.95
CA GLY A 49 1.11 -17.14 -9.56
C GLY A 49 0.13 -16.34 -8.68
N VAL A 50 -0.99 -16.94 -8.31
CA VAL A 50 -2.02 -16.29 -7.48
C VAL A 50 -1.47 -15.95 -6.08
N ALA A 51 -0.76 -16.88 -5.43
CA ALA A 51 -0.17 -16.63 -4.12
C ALA A 51 0.83 -15.46 -4.17
N THR A 52 1.72 -15.43 -5.16
CA THR A 52 2.70 -14.36 -5.34
C THR A 52 2.02 -13.03 -5.62
N LEU A 53 1.00 -12.97 -6.48
CA LEU A 53 0.25 -11.73 -6.76
C LEU A 53 -0.37 -11.15 -5.48
N ILE A 54 -1.02 -12.00 -4.65
CA ILE A 54 -1.63 -11.58 -3.38
C ILE A 54 -0.58 -11.07 -2.41
N VAL A 55 0.50 -11.83 -2.19
CA VAL A 55 1.56 -11.46 -1.24
C VAL A 55 2.21 -10.15 -1.62
N VAL A 56 2.57 -10.01 -2.90
CA VAL A 56 3.24 -8.81 -3.41
C VAL A 56 2.36 -7.58 -3.24
N MET A 57 1.08 -7.62 -3.63
CA MET A 57 0.19 -6.47 -3.44
C MET A 57 -0.06 -6.16 -1.97
N ALA A 58 -0.24 -7.19 -1.13
CA ALA A 58 -0.46 -6.96 0.30
C ALA A 58 0.73 -6.26 0.96
N VAL A 59 1.96 -6.67 0.63
CA VAL A 59 3.18 -6.02 1.13
C VAL A 59 3.28 -4.59 0.61
N MET A 60 3.00 -4.36 -0.68
CA MET A 60 3.07 -3.01 -1.25
C MET A 60 2.01 -2.07 -0.67
N ASN A 61 0.78 -2.56 -0.44
CA ASN A 61 -0.27 -1.79 0.22
C ASN A 61 0.10 -1.46 1.67
N GLY A 62 0.61 -2.45 2.41
CA GLY A 62 1.10 -2.24 3.76
C GLY A 62 2.21 -1.20 3.82
N PHE A 63 3.17 -1.26 2.89
CA PHE A 63 4.27 -0.30 2.79
C PHE A 63 3.74 1.11 2.48
N ARG A 64 2.85 1.22 1.50
CA ARG A 64 2.20 2.50 1.14
C ARG A 64 1.45 3.08 2.33
N LYS A 65 0.65 2.29 3.04
CA LYS A 65 -0.12 2.77 4.19
C LYS A 65 0.80 3.26 5.30
N GLU A 66 1.77 2.46 5.71
CA GLU A 66 2.64 2.82 6.82
C GLU A 66 3.52 4.04 6.48
N LEU A 67 3.95 4.19 5.22
CA LEU A 67 4.62 5.41 4.77
C LEU A 67 3.69 6.63 4.77
N LEU A 68 2.47 6.49 4.24
CA LEU A 68 1.50 7.58 4.21
C LEU A 68 1.09 8.01 5.62
N ASP A 69 0.81 7.07 6.52
CA ASP A 69 0.43 7.35 7.90
C ASP A 69 1.53 8.15 8.63
N LYS A 70 2.81 7.84 8.38
CA LYS A 70 3.93 8.60 8.94
C LYS A 70 4.08 10.00 8.35
N ILE A 71 3.90 10.16 7.03
CA ILE A 71 4.01 11.46 6.36
C ILE A 71 2.84 12.39 6.76
N LEU A 72 1.63 11.83 6.84
CA LEU A 72 0.39 12.56 7.09
C LEU A 72 0.11 12.78 8.58
N GLY A 73 0.70 11.97 9.47
CA GLY A 73 0.47 12.05 10.90
C GLY A 73 1.01 13.33 11.58
N LEU A 74 1.90 14.07 10.94
CA LEU A 74 2.59 15.25 11.50
C LEU A 74 2.23 16.56 10.83
N ASN A 75 2.05 16.52 9.51
CA ASN A 75 1.70 17.70 8.74
C ASN A 75 0.23 17.62 8.34
N GLY A 76 -0.44 18.77 8.30
CA GLY A 76 -1.76 18.87 7.70
C GLY A 76 -1.82 18.30 6.28
N HIS A 77 -2.95 17.68 5.95
CA HIS A 77 -3.21 17.16 4.60
C HIS A 77 -3.35 18.29 3.56
N LEU A 78 -3.80 19.47 4.01
CA LEU A 78 -3.74 20.73 3.27
C LEU A 78 -3.01 21.79 4.07
N LEU A 79 -2.22 22.60 3.38
CA LEU A 79 -1.57 23.78 3.91
C LEU A 79 -2.20 25.00 3.27
N VAL A 80 -2.81 25.86 4.08
CA VAL A 80 -3.39 27.13 3.63
C VAL A 80 -2.37 28.22 3.82
N GLN A 81 -1.89 28.79 2.71
CA GLN A 81 -0.89 29.86 2.71
C GLN A 81 -1.52 31.17 2.24
N PRO A 82 -1.08 32.33 2.78
CA PRO A 82 -1.50 33.63 2.27
C PRO A 82 -0.98 33.82 0.85
N LEU A 83 -1.83 34.34 -0.05
CA LEU A 83 -1.41 34.70 -1.41
C LEU A 83 -1.02 36.18 -1.51
N GLU A 84 -1.89 37.09 -1.06
CA GLU A 84 -1.73 38.53 -1.27
C GLU A 84 -1.33 39.29 -0.01
N SER A 85 -1.96 38.99 1.12
CA SER A 85 -1.73 39.67 2.40
C SER A 85 -1.41 38.66 3.51
N PRO A 86 -0.65 39.05 4.55
CA PRO A 86 -0.38 38.18 5.67
C PRO A 86 -1.66 37.60 6.31
N LEU A 87 -1.56 36.38 6.86
CA LEU A 87 -2.64 35.75 7.62
C LEU A 87 -2.68 36.34 9.03
N THR A 88 -3.18 37.58 9.18
CA THR A 88 -3.44 38.22 10.48
C THR A 88 -4.83 37.86 11.03
N ASP A 89 -5.77 37.54 10.16
CA ASP A 89 -7.14 37.06 10.43
C ASP A 89 -7.20 35.53 10.60
N TRP A 90 -6.07 34.90 10.93
CA TRP A 90 -5.92 33.45 10.99
C TRP A 90 -6.89 32.76 11.95
N LYS A 91 -7.33 33.44 13.02
CA LYS A 91 -8.32 32.92 13.97
C LYS A 91 -9.65 32.66 13.27
N ASP A 92 -10.20 33.69 12.65
CA ASP A 92 -11.48 33.61 11.95
C ASP A 92 -11.41 32.64 10.76
N VAL A 93 -10.28 32.62 10.04
CA VAL A 93 -10.05 31.70 8.92
C VAL A 93 -10.00 30.24 9.42
N ALA A 94 -9.23 29.96 10.47
CA ALA A 94 -9.11 28.62 11.04
C ALA A 94 -10.46 28.13 11.58
N ASP A 95 -11.22 29.01 12.24
CA ASP A 95 -12.54 28.68 12.77
C ASP A 95 -13.52 28.32 11.64
N ARG A 96 -13.60 29.12 10.56
CA ARG A 96 -14.43 28.79 9.39
C ARG A 96 -14.03 27.47 8.75
N ILE A 97 -12.73 27.21 8.60
CA ILE A 97 -12.24 25.95 8.04
C ILE A 97 -12.60 24.78 8.97
N SER A 98 -12.48 24.92 10.29
CA SER A 98 -12.80 23.86 11.24
C SER A 98 -14.26 23.38 11.17
N GLN A 99 -15.18 24.24 10.71
CA GLN A 99 -16.61 23.93 10.56
C GLN A 99 -16.95 23.15 9.28
N VAL A 100 -16.01 23.00 8.35
CA VAL A 100 -16.24 22.25 7.10
C VAL A 100 -16.35 20.76 7.42
N GLN A 101 -17.41 20.13 6.91
CA GLN A 101 -17.65 18.70 7.12
C GLN A 101 -16.46 17.87 6.60
N GLY A 102 -15.93 17.00 7.48
CA GLY A 102 -14.81 16.12 7.17
C GLY A 102 -13.43 16.70 7.49
N ILE A 103 -13.36 17.93 8.02
CA ILE A 103 -12.14 18.49 8.63
C ILE A 103 -12.11 18.13 10.12
N ARG A 104 -10.97 17.60 10.58
CA ARG A 104 -10.74 17.20 11.97
C ARG A 104 -10.09 18.32 12.77
N LEU A 105 -9.14 19.04 12.18
CA LEU A 105 -8.38 20.10 12.84
C LEU A 105 -7.93 21.14 11.81
N ALA A 106 -7.99 22.41 12.16
CA ALA A 106 -7.40 23.52 11.41
C ALA A 106 -6.45 24.28 12.36
N ALA A 107 -5.17 23.96 12.30
CA ALA A 107 -4.15 24.45 13.21
C ALA A 107 -3.34 25.60 12.57
N PRO A 108 -3.46 26.85 13.05
CA PRO A 108 -2.57 27.93 12.66
C PRO A 108 -1.14 27.66 13.15
N VAL A 109 -0.15 27.79 12.26
CA VAL A 109 1.26 27.49 12.58
C VAL A 109 2.23 28.58 12.11
N VAL A 110 3.30 28.76 12.87
CA VAL A 110 4.46 29.56 12.49
C VAL A 110 5.66 28.65 12.31
N ASP A 111 6.04 28.44 11.05
CA ASP A 111 7.20 27.63 10.70
C ASP A 111 8.44 28.49 10.45
N GLY A 112 9.60 28.02 10.93
CA GLY A 112 10.90 28.63 10.67
C GLY A 112 12.05 27.65 10.88
N GLN A 113 13.17 27.90 10.21
CA GLN A 113 14.39 27.09 10.34
C GLN A 113 15.41 27.79 11.24
N GLY A 114 16.16 26.99 12.01
CA GLY A 114 17.21 27.47 12.89
C GLY A 114 18.23 26.40 13.22
N LEU A 115 19.09 26.71 14.18
CA LEU A 115 20.07 25.79 14.75
C LEU A 115 19.78 25.62 16.24
N GLY A 116 19.65 24.38 16.69
CA GLY A 116 19.52 24.01 18.10
C GLY A 116 20.89 23.57 18.60
N SER A 117 21.35 24.16 19.70
CA SER A 117 22.64 23.83 20.30
C SER A 117 22.55 23.55 21.79
N SER A 118 23.38 22.62 22.24
CA SER A 118 23.71 22.35 23.63
C SER A 118 25.21 22.64 23.87
N PRO A 119 25.70 22.56 25.12
CA PRO A 119 27.13 22.63 25.39
C PRO A 119 27.97 21.54 24.70
N PHE A 120 27.34 20.46 24.25
CA PHE A 120 28.02 19.28 23.71
C PHE A 120 27.95 19.21 22.19
N ASN A 121 26.84 19.62 21.58
CA ASN A 121 26.60 19.44 20.15
C ASN A 121 25.64 20.49 19.57
N ALA A 122 25.54 20.54 18.24
CA ALA A 122 24.60 21.38 17.53
C ALA A 122 23.94 20.62 16.36
N ALA A 123 22.69 20.97 16.06
CA ALA A 123 21.91 20.37 14.99
C ALA A 123 21.06 21.42 14.28
N GLY A 124 20.80 21.22 12.99
CA GLY A 124 19.78 21.99 12.27
C GLY A 124 18.38 21.59 12.76
N VAL A 125 17.54 22.57 13.06
CA VAL A 125 16.20 22.34 13.61
C VAL A 125 15.13 23.08 12.83
N PHE A 126 13.96 22.45 12.75
CA PHE A 126 12.73 23.03 12.24
C PHE A 126 11.84 23.41 13.42
N ILE A 127 11.64 24.71 13.60
CA ILE A 127 10.90 25.28 14.72
C ILE A 127 9.48 25.55 14.26
N ARG A 128 8.52 24.98 14.98
CA ARG A 128 7.09 25.10 14.71
C ARG A 128 6.37 25.70 15.90
N GLY A 129 5.82 26.89 15.70
CA GLY A 129 4.88 27.55 16.59
C GLY A 129 3.48 26.98 16.42
N ILE A 130 2.87 26.50 17.50
CA ILE A 130 1.51 25.95 17.51
C ILE A 130 0.82 26.26 18.85
N ARG A 131 -0.51 26.30 18.88
CA ARG A 131 -1.27 26.46 20.13
C ARG A 131 -1.30 25.14 20.90
N ALA A 132 -1.37 25.19 22.23
CA ALA A 132 -1.46 24.00 23.07
C ALA A 132 -2.66 23.12 22.70
N ASP A 133 -3.82 23.74 22.47
CA ASP A 133 -5.05 23.02 22.09
C ASP A 133 -4.89 22.26 20.76
N ASP A 134 -4.25 22.87 19.77
CA ASP A 134 -3.99 22.22 18.48
C ASP A 134 -2.96 21.10 18.64
N LEU A 135 -1.89 21.31 19.41
CA LEU A 135 -0.86 20.32 19.67
C LEU A 135 -1.39 19.10 20.43
N ASN A 136 -2.29 19.31 21.39
CA ASN A 136 -2.95 18.23 22.13
C ASN A 136 -3.90 17.41 21.22
N ASN A 137 -4.50 18.05 20.22
CA ASN A 137 -5.33 17.38 19.22
C ASN A 137 -4.52 16.62 18.16
N LEU A 138 -3.21 16.90 18.03
CA LEU A 138 -2.26 16.11 17.24
C LEU A 138 -1.88 14.83 18.00
N THR A 139 -2.72 13.81 17.86
CA THR A 139 -2.57 12.52 18.54
C THR A 139 -1.22 11.84 18.32
N SER A 140 -0.56 12.09 17.20
CA SER A 140 0.76 11.54 16.89
C SER A 140 1.83 12.03 17.88
N ILE A 141 1.71 13.26 18.39
CA ILE A 141 2.65 13.86 19.34
C ILE A 141 2.14 13.67 20.77
N ALA A 142 0.90 14.10 21.04
CA ALA A 142 0.35 14.14 22.39
C ALA A 142 0.31 12.76 23.08
N LYS A 143 0.06 11.67 22.33
CA LYS A 143 0.05 10.31 22.88
C LYS A 143 1.43 9.66 22.98
N ASN A 144 2.46 10.26 22.37
CA ASN A 144 3.79 9.68 22.27
C ASN A 144 4.88 10.53 22.95
N VAL A 145 4.50 11.33 23.95
CA VAL A 145 5.45 11.98 24.85
C VAL A 145 6.15 10.90 25.70
N LYS A 146 7.48 10.89 25.70
CA LYS A 146 8.32 9.91 26.42
C LYS A 146 8.88 10.47 27.72
N GLN A 147 9.15 11.77 27.77
CA GLN A 147 9.64 12.46 28.96
C GLN A 147 8.99 13.85 29.07
N GLY A 148 8.76 14.31 30.30
CA GLY A 148 8.17 15.63 30.55
C GLY A 148 6.65 15.68 30.33
N THR A 149 6.11 16.89 30.09
CA THR A 149 4.67 17.13 29.91
C THR A 149 4.41 18.30 28.95
N LEU A 150 3.28 18.24 28.25
CA LEU A 150 2.74 19.33 27.43
C LEU A 150 1.72 20.20 28.22
N GLU A 151 1.48 19.89 29.49
CA GLU A 151 0.64 20.73 30.35
C GLU A 151 1.24 22.14 30.50
N GLY A 152 0.39 23.16 30.37
CA GLY A 152 0.83 24.55 30.42
C GLY A 152 1.72 24.97 29.25
N PHE A 153 1.68 24.27 28.11
CA PHE A 153 2.52 24.56 26.94
C PHE A 153 2.45 26.04 26.52
N ASP A 154 1.24 26.62 26.42
CA ASP A 154 1.06 28.02 26.02
C ASP A 154 1.47 29.04 27.10
N GLU A 155 1.50 28.64 28.38
CA GLU A 155 1.86 29.50 29.51
C GLU A 155 3.37 29.47 29.80
N GLY A 156 4.04 28.39 29.42
CA GLY A 156 5.48 28.19 29.64
C GLY A 156 6.34 28.73 28.49
N GLN A 157 7.55 29.21 28.82
CA GLN A 157 8.61 29.45 27.82
C GLN A 157 9.34 28.15 27.43
N GLY A 158 8.59 27.05 27.42
CA GLY A 158 9.10 25.71 27.17
C GLY A 158 9.04 25.33 25.70
N VAL A 159 9.86 24.37 25.30
CA VAL A 159 9.80 23.75 23.98
C VAL A 159 9.67 22.24 24.11
N ALA A 160 8.98 21.63 23.16
CA ALA A 160 8.93 20.19 23.02
C ALA A 160 9.84 19.76 21.86
N ILE A 161 10.69 18.77 22.07
CA ILE A 161 11.67 18.31 21.07
C ILE A 161 11.52 16.82 20.77
N GLY A 162 11.94 16.40 19.58
CA GLY A 162 11.97 14.98 19.22
C GLY A 162 13.06 14.21 20.00
N ARG A 163 12.83 12.92 20.25
CA ARG A 163 13.75 12.07 21.03
C ARG A 163 15.14 11.99 20.42
N ARG A 164 15.25 11.83 19.10
CA ARG A 164 16.56 11.74 18.45
C ARG A 164 17.32 13.06 18.48
N LEU A 165 16.64 14.20 18.42
CA LEU A 165 17.24 15.51 18.60
C LEU A 165 17.77 15.67 20.03
N ALA A 166 16.99 15.24 21.03
CA ALA A 166 17.41 15.23 22.43
C ALA A 166 18.67 14.37 22.61
N ASP A 167 18.68 13.15 22.05
CA ASP A 167 19.82 12.23 22.10
C ASP A 167 21.06 12.84 21.42
N GLN A 168 20.91 13.42 20.21
CA GLN A 168 22.00 14.03 19.45
C GLN A 168 22.62 15.24 20.18
N LEU A 169 21.80 16.03 20.87
CA LEU A 169 22.24 17.17 21.67
C LEU A 169 22.65 16.78 23.09
N SER A 170 22.49 15.52 23.49
CA SER A 170 22.71 15.03 24.86
C SER A 170 21.91 15.82 25.90
N LEU A 171 20.63 16.05 25.60
CA LEU A 171 19.69 16.81 26.44
C LEU A 171 18.53 15.91 26.91
N HIS A 172 17.95 16.22 28.06
CA HIS A 172 16.77 15.58 28.61
C HIS A 172 15.65 16.59 28.87
N ALA A 173 14.44 16.10 29.18
CA ALA A 173 13.38 16.98 29.66
C ALA A 173 13.82 17.69 30.95
N GLY A 174 13.66 19.02 30.98
CA GLY A 174 14.14 19.89 32.06
C GLY A 174 15.39 20.70 31.72
N ASP A 175 16.19 20.24 30.75
CA ASP A 175 17.42 20.94 30.33
C ASP A 175 17.11 22.14 29.42
N MET A 176 18.15 22.92 29.10
CA MET A 176 18.05 24.10 28.23
C MET A 176 18.61 23.80 26.84
N ILE A 177 17.81 24.08 25.80
CA ILE A 177 18.24 24.12 24.40
C ILE A 177 18.39 25.57 23.95
N THR A 178 19.49 25.90 23.29
CA THR A 178 19.67 27.24 22.72
C THR A 178 19.27 27.22 21.25
N LEU A 179 18.28 28.05 20.88
CA LEU A 179 17.84 28.19 19.50
C LEU A 179 18.47 29.43 18.85
N VAL A 180 19.10 29.22 17.71
CA VAL A 180 19.77 30.23 16.90
C VAL A 180 19.04 30.38 15.57
N SER A 181 18.47 31.56 15.31
CA SER A 181 17.87 31.89 14.01
C SER A 181 18.78 32.87 13.25
N PRO A 182 19.09 32.62 11.97
CA PRO A 182 19.90 33.53 11.17
C PRO A 182 19.18 34.85 10.86
N LYS A 183 17.84 34.90 10.96
CA LYS A 183 17.01 36.07 10.66
C LYS A 183 16.68 36.87 11.93
N GLY A 184 17.70 37.41 12.60
CA GLY A 184 17.51 38.29 13.76
C GLY A 184 17.39 39.77 13.40
N ALA A 185 17.91 40.66 14.25
CA ALA A 185 17.72 42.10 14.09
C ALA A 185 18.59 42.65 12.96
N VAL A 186 18.02 43.52 12.11
CA VAL A 186 18.77 44.25 11.09
C VAL A 186 19.49 45.42 11.76
N THR A 187 20.82 45.42 11.71
CA THR A 187 21.67 46.49 12.22
C THR A 187 22.46 47.12 11.06
N PRO A 188 23.03 48.34 11.22
CA PRO A 188 23.90 48.95 10.20
C PRO A 188 25.13 48.09 9.82
N MET A 189 25.50 47.13 10.67
CA MET A 189 26.61 46.18 10.48
C MET A 189 26.17 44.83 9.89
N GLY A 190 24.88 44.66 9.56
CA GLY A 190 24.30 43.41 9.04
C GLY A 190 23.19 42.84 9.94
N THR A 191 22.68 41.66 9.57
CA THR A 191 21.68 40.93 10.37
C THR A 191 22.37 40.15 11.48
N THR A 192 22.09 40.47 12.74
CA THR A 192 22.59 39.68 13.87
C THR A 192 21.71 38.45 14.08
N PRO A 193 22.29 37.26 14.35
CA PRO A 193 21.49 36.07 14.63
C PRO A 193 20.75 36.24 15.96
N ARG A 194 19.53 35.71 16.04
CA ARG A 194 18.75 35.67 17.27
C ARG A 194 19.07 34.40 18.04
N ILE A 195 19.62 34.55 19.23
CA ILE A 195 20.03 33.45 20.11
C ILE A 195 19.19 33.53 21.38
N LYS A 196 18.36 32.52 21.65
CA LYS A 196 17.54 32.47 22.86
C LYS A 196 17.52 31.05 23.45
N PRO A 197 17.82 30.88 24.75
CA PRO A 197 17.69 29.60 25.42
C PRO A 197 16.23 29.33 25.81
N TYR A 198 15.80 28.08 25.66
CA TYR A 198 14.48 27.59 26.05
C TYR A 198 14.60 26.32 26.88
N LYS A 199 13.69 26.15 27.83
CA LYS A 199 13.63 24.94 28.64
C LYS A 199 12.90 23.83 27.88
N ILE A 200 13.40 22.62 27.90
CA ILE A 200 12.73 21.47 27.29
C ILE A 200 11.64 21.00 28.26
N THR A 201 10.37 21.16 27.89
CA THR A 201 9.22 20.73 28.70
C THR A 201 8.78 19.32 28.39
N ALA A 202 8.93 18.88 27.14
CA ALA A 202 8.57 17.54 26.70
C ALA A 202 9.54 16.99 25.65
N VAL A 203 9.73 15.67 25.67
CA VAL A 203 10.44 14.93 24.62
C VAL A 203 9.45 13.93 24.03
N PHE A 204 9.18 14.02 22.72
CA PHE A 204 8.24 13.14 22.02
C PHE A 204 8.96 12.20 21.04
N GLU A 205 8.31 11.09 20.68
CA GLU A 205 8.82 10.17 19.66
C GLU A 205 7.68 9.68 18.78
N ILE A 206 7.80 9.92 17.48
CA ILE A 206 6.78 9.51 16.51
C ILE A 206 7.21 8.32 15.64
N GLY A 207 8.48 7.89 15.74
CA GLY A 207 8.99 6.72 15.03
C GLY A 207 9.42 7.00 13.58
N MET A 208 9.72 8.26 13.26
CA MET A 208 10.29 8.66 11.97
C MET A 208 11.55 9.50 12.22
N SER A 209 12.70 8.96 11.80
CA SER A 209 14.02 9.47 12.19
C SER A 209 14.23 10.94 11.88
N GLU A 210 13.80 11.38 10.70
CA GLU A 210 13.98 12.76 10.23
C GLU A 210 13.18 13.78 11.05
N TYR A 211 11.98 13.40 11.50
CA TYR A 211 11.16 14.28 12.33
C TYR A 211 11.62 14.27 13.78
N ASP A 212 11.93 13.08 14.32
CA ASP A 212 12.44 12.91 15.68
C ASP A 212 13.79 13.63 15.87
N SER A 213 14.55 13.89 14.80
CA SER A 213 15.87 14.54 14.84
C SER A 213 15.87 16.04 14.53
N THR A 214 14.77 16.61 14.01
CA THR A 214 14.77 18.02 13.55
C THR A 214 13.69 18.90 14.16
N PHE A 215 12.54 18.36 14.57
CA PHE A 215 11.41 19.20 14.99
C PHE A 215 11.55 19.72 16.43
N VAL A 216 11.25 21.01 16.59
CA VAL A 216 11.10 21.71 17.86
C VAL A 216 9.75 22.43 17.86
N PHE A 217 8.86 22.06 18.77
CA PHE A 217 7.58 22.75 18.96
C PHE A 217 7.71 23.80 20.05
N MET A 218 7.16 24.98 19.79
CA MET A 218 7.06 26.05 20.78
C MET A 218 5.69 26.73 20.73
N PRO A 219 5.30 27.49 21.76
CA PRO A 219 4.01 28.18 21.76
C PRO A 219 3.88 29.15 20.59
N LEU A 220 2.69 29.23 19.99
CA LEU A 220 2.44 30.05 18.80
C LEU A 220 2.86 31.52 19.02
N ALA A 221 2.48 32.10 20.17
CA ALA A 221 2.82 33.48 20.50
C ALA A 221 4.34 33.70 20.64
N GLU A 222 5.05 32.74 21.24
CA GLU A 222 6.51 32.80 21.36
C GLU A 222 7.18 32.64 20.00
N ALA A 223 6.69 31.74 19.12
CA ALA A 223 7.21 31.61 17.77
C ALA A 223 7.01 32.89 16.95
N GLN A 224 5.86 33.55 17.08
CA GLN A 224 5.59 34.83 16.42
C GLN A 224 6.61 35.89 16.86
N ALA A 225 6.82 36.02 18.18
CA ALA A 225 7.83 36.92 18.73
C ALA A 225 9.24 36.55 18.25
N TYR A 226 9.61 35.26 18.31
CA TYR A 226 10.92 34.74 17.94
C TYR A 226 11.26 34.93 16.46
N PHE A 227 10.29 34.90 15.55
CA PHE A 227 10.49 35.12 14.12
C PHE A 227 10.11 36.54 13.63
N ASN A 228 9.89 37.51 14.53
CA ASN A 228 9.50 38.89 14.19
C ASN A 228 8.21 38.97 13.36
N ARG A 229 7.23 38.15 13.71
CA ARG A 229 5.92 38.10 13.08
C ARG A 229 4.93 38.98 13.84
N ASN A 230 4.25 39.88 13.14
CA ASN A 230 3.31 40.83 13.74
C ASN A 230 1.92 40.21 13.83
N ASN A 231 1.76 39.25 14.76
CA ASN A 231 0.51 38.55 15.03
C ASN A 231 -0.08 37.79 13.82
N ASP A 232 0.73 37.54 12.80
CA ASP A 232 0.39 36.71 11.65
C ASP A 232 0.99 35.31 11.77
N VAL A 233 0.50 34.38 10.95
CA VAL A 233 0.98 33.00 10.90
C VAL A 233 1.54 32.65 9.52
N SER A 234 2.45 31.68 9.47
CA SER A 234 3.03 31.23 8.19
C SER A 234 1.99 30.52 7.34
N SER A 235 1.13 29.72 7.97
CA SER A 235 0.10 28.91 7.31
C SER A 235 -0.92 28.36 8.30
N ILE A 236 -2.03 27.82 7.79
CA ILE A 236 -2.97 27.00 8.57
C ILE A 236 -2.86 25.56 8.04
N GLU A 237 -2.48 24.62 8.92
CA GLU A 237 -2.45 23.20 8.62
C GLU A 237 -3.83 22.58 8.86
N VAL A 238 -4.35 21.91 7.85
CA VAL A 238 -5.69 21.34 7.87
C VAL A 238 -5.59 19.81 7.81
N PHE A 239 -6.11 19.18 8.85
CA PHE A 239 -6.19 17.73 8.97
C PHE A 239 -7.59 17.30 8.60
N THR A 240 -7.70 16.45 7.58
CA THR A 240 -8.97 15.90 7.11
C THR A 240 -9.21 14.50 7.69
N THR A 241 -10.47 14.06 7.71
CA THR A 241 -10.84 12.70 8.11
C THR A 241 -10.40 11.64 7.10
N ASN A 242 -10.24 12.02 5.82
CA ASN A 242 -9.80 11.12 4.76
C ASN A 242 -8.80 11.85 3.83
N PRO A 243 -7.50 11.54 3.89
CA PRO A 243 -6.48 12.16 3.05
C PRO A 243 -6.62 11.87 1.54
N ASP A 244 -7.29 10.79 1.15
CA ASP A 244 -7.45 10.41 -0.27
C ASP A 244 -8.47 11.30 -0.99
N LYS A 245 -9.42 11.88 -0.25
CA LYS A 245 -10.46 12.78 -0.81
C LYS A 245 -10.03 14.25 -0.85
N ILE A 246 -8.72 14.51 -0.90
CA ILE A 246 -8.15 15.85 -0.77
C ILE A 246 -8.64 16.82 -1.85
N ASP A 247 -8.94 16.34 -3.05
CA ASP A 247 -9.45 17.16 -4.15
C ASP A 247 -10.85 17.72 -3.87
N THR A 248 -11.66 17.00 -3.08
CA THR A 248 -12.96 17.50 -2.59
C THR A 248 -12.75 18.56 -1.51
N TYR A 249 -11.88 18.26 -0.53
CA TYR A 249 -11.60 19.18 0.57
C TYR A 249 -10.96 20.47 0.11
N ARG A 250 -10.12 20.45 -0.93
CA ARG A 250 -9.49 21.66 -1.49
C ARG A 250 -10.53 22.72 -1.83
N LYS A 251 -11.59 22.35 -2.55
CA LYS A 251 -12.65 23.29 -2.94
C LYS A 251 -13.37 23.87 -1.72
N LEU A 252 -13.78 22.99 -0.80
CA LEU A 252 -14.49 23.39 0.42
C LEU A 252 -13.64 24.30 1.32
N VAL A 253 -12.34 24.01 1.44
CA VAL A 253 -11.40 24.84 2.23
C VAL A 253 -11.16 26.19 1.56
N THR A 254 -11.03 26.25 0.23
CA THR A 254 -10.90 27.53 -0.48
C THR A 254 -12.13 28.41 -0.26
N GLU A 255 -13.33 27.84 -0.35
CA GLU A 255 -14.58 28.57 -0.10
C GLU A 255 -14.69 29.03 1.36
N ALA A 256 -14.40 28.15 2.33
CA ALA A 256 -14.45 28.47 3.75
C ALA A 256 -13.39 29.48 4.19
N ALA A 257 -12.22 29.49 3.54
CA ALA A 257 -11.17 30.47 3.83
C ALA A 257 -11.66 31.90 3.64
N GLY A 258 -12.57 32.16 2.68
CA GLY A 258 -13.21 33.47 2.49
C GLY A 258 -12.24 34.60 2.09
N ARG A 259 -11.05 34.24 1.59
CA ARG A 259 -10.02 35.17 1.12
C ARG A 259 -9.09 34.49 0.10
N PRO A 260 -8.30 35.25 -0.68
CA PRO A 260 -7.29 34.67 -1.57
C PRO A 260 -6.24 33.89 -0.78
N VAL A 261 -6.21 32.57 -0.99
CA VAL A 261 -5.27 31.63 -0.37
C VAL A 261 -4.67 30.73 -1.42
N PHE A 262 -3.42 30.31 -1.18
CA PHE A 262 -2.78 29.25 -1.94
C PHE A 262 -2.86 27.95 -1.13
N LEU A 263 -3.41 26.90 -1.74
CA LEU A 263 -3.54 25.59 -1.10
C LEU A 263 -2.49 24.63 -1.63
N VAL A 264 -1.60 24.17 -0.75
CA VAL A 264 -0.65 23.09 -1.04
C VAL A 264 -1.15 21.83 -0.36
N ASP A 265 -1.34 20.75 -1.11
CA ASP A 265 -1.66 19.45 -0.51
C ASP A 265 -0.41 18.64 -0.17
N TRP A 266 -0.60 17.59 0.63
CA TRP A 266 0.46 16.68 1.03
C TRP A 266 1.14 15.97 -0.16
N ARG A 267 0.44 15.74 -1.28
CA ARG A 267 0.97 15.11 -2.50
C ARG A 267 1.93 16.06 -3.21
N GLN A 268 1.62 17.35 -3.23
CA GLN A 268 2.45 18.42 -3.81
C GLN A 268 3.68 18.69 -2.95
N ARG A 269 3.51 18.76 -1.62
CA ARG A 269 4.63 18.95 -0.68
C ARG A 269 5.65 17.82 -0.73
N ASN A 270 5.18 16.59 -1.01
CA ASN A 270 6.00 15.39 -1.11
C ASN A 270 5.98 14.80 -2.52
N SER A 271 6.03 15.66 -3.56
CA SER A 271 5.83 15.23 -4.95
C SER A 271 6.83 14.16 -5.39
N THR A 272 8.09 14.22 -4.96
CA THR A 272 9.10 13.19 -5.28
C THR A 272 8.69 11.82 -4.74
N PHE A 273 8.22 11.75 -3.49
CA PHE A 273 7.75 10.52 -2.87
C PHE A 273 6.46 10.02 -3.53
N PHE A 274 5.49 10.91 -3.73
CA PHE A 274 4.21 10.54 -4.32
C PHE A 274 4.37 10.08 -5.78
N ASN A 275 5.20 10.77 -6.57
CA ASN A 275 5.52 10.36 -7.92
C ASN A 275 6.25 9.01 -7.94
N ALA A 276 7.17 8.78 -7.00
CA ALA A 276 7.82 7.47 -6.86
C ALA A 276 6.81 6.35 -6.57
N LEU A 277 5.83 6.57 -5.69
CA LEU A 277 4.75 5.62 -5.43
C LEU A 277 3.87 5.37 -6.68
N GLN A 278 3.63 6.39 -7.50
CA GLN A 278 2.88 6.21 -8.75
C GLN A 278 3.66 5.40 -9.79
N VAL A 279 4.95 5.72 -9.96
CA VAL A 279 5.84 4.98 -10.88
C VAL A 279 5.95 3.52 -10.44
N GLU A 280 6.12 3.28 -9.13
CA GLU A 280 6.15 1.96 -8.54
C GLU A 280 4.88 1.17 -8.89
N ARG A 281 3.68 1.72 -8.65
CA ARG A 281 2.41 1.07 -9.00
C ARG A 281 2.34 0.70 -10.49
N ASN A 282 2.82 1.56 -11.38
CA ASN A 282 2.84 1.26 -12.83
C ASN A 282 3.79 0.12 -13.17
N VAL A 283 4.99 0.11 -12.58
CA VAL A 283 5.98 -0.96 -12.76
C VAL A 283 5.43 -2.28 -12.21
N MET A 284 4.78 -2.24 -11.04
CA MET A 284 4.13 -3.40 -10.46
C MET A 284 3.03 -3.93 -11.37
N PHE A 285 2.15 -3.08 -11.89
CA PHE A 285 1.13 -3.51 -12.85
C PHE A 285 1.73 -4.24 -14.06
N LEU A 286 2.85 -3.76 -14.61
CA LEU A 286 3.56 -4.44 -15.71
C LEU A 286 4.12 -5.81 -15.28
N ILE A 287 4.76 -5.89 -14.12
CA ILE A 287 5.30 -7.16 -13.58
C ILE A 287 4.17 -8.17 -13.33
N LEU A 288 3.09 -7.75 -12.67
CA LEU A 288 1.93 -8.60 -12.38
C LEU A 288 1.32 -9.11 -13.69
N THR A 289 1.17 -8.24 -14.70
CA THR A 289 0.68 -8.64 -16.04
C THR A 289 1.59 -9.70 -16.67
N MET A 290 2.91 -9.56 -16.54
CA MET A 290 3.88 -10.54 -17.05
C MET A 290 3.75 -11.90 -16.33
N ILE A 291 3.63 -11.90 -15.00
CA ILE A 291 3.45 -13.12 -14.18
C ILE A 291 2.18 -13.85 -14.62
N VAL A 292 1.09 -13.10 -14.77
CA VAL A 292 -0.20 -13.62 -15.20
C VAL A 292 -0.14 -14.22 -16.62
N LEU A 293 0.55 -13.56 -17.55
CA LEU A 293 0.73 -14.05 -18.91
C LEU A 293 1.54 -15.35 -18.94
N VAL A 294 2.64 -15.43 -18.19
CA VAL A 294 3.45 -16.64 -18.06
C VAL A 294 2.63 -17.80 -17.46
N ALA A 295 1.81 -17.52 -16.44
CA ALA A 295 0.91 -18.50 -15.85
C ALA A 295 -0.13 -19.00 -16.86
N ALA A 296 -0.75 -18.11 -17.64
CA ALA A 296 -1.70 -18.49 -18.68
C ALA A 296 -1.06 -19.35 -19.78
N LEU A 297 0.17 -19.03 -20.23
CA LEU A 297 0.90 -19.83 -21.22
C LEU A 297 1.24 -21.24 -20.71
N ASN A 298 1.53 -21.38 -19.41
CA ASN A 298 1.73 -22.68 -18.78
C ASN A 298 0.45 -23.54 -18.87
N ILE A 299 -0.72 -22.96 -18.58
CA ILE A 299 -2.01 -23.66 -18.71
C ILE A 299 -2.25 -24.11 -20.16
N VAL A 300 -2.06 -23.21 -21.13
CA VAL A 300 -2.24 -23.52 -22.55
C VAL A 300 -1.34 -24.68 -22.96
N SER A 301 -0.06 -24.61 -22.61
CA SER A 301 0.93 -25.62 -22.98
C SER A 301 0.65 -26.96 -22.30
N GLY A 302 0.30 -26.95 -21.02
CA GLY A 302 -0.05 -28.15 -20.25
C GLY A 302 -1.29 -28.84 -20.78
N LEU A 303 -2.35 -28.09 -21.10
CA LEU A 303 -3.56 -28.66 -21.68
C LEU A 303 -3.35 -29.18 -23.11
N ILE A 304 -2.59 -28.49 -23.95
CA ILE A 304 -2.25 -29.00 -25.30
C ILE A 304 -1.52 -30.34 -25.19
N MET A 305 -0.59 -30.45 -24.23
CA MET A 305 0.13 -31.70 -24.00
C MET A 305 -0.80 -32.80 -23.51
N LEU A 306 -1.71 -32.50 -22.58
CA LEU A 306 -2.71 -33.45 -22.10
C LEU A 306 -3.63 -33.95 -23.23
N VAL A 307 -4.02 -33.06 -24.14
CA VAL A 307 -4.81 -33.41 -25.34
C VAL A 307 -4.03 -34.33 -26.27
N LYS A 308 -2.73 -34.09 -26.48
CA LYS A 308 -1.88 -34.95 -27.31
C LYS A 308 -1.71 -36.34 -26.69
N ASP A 309 -1.41 -36.41 -25.40
CA ASP A 309 -1.22 -37.67 -24.68
C ASP A 309 -2.52 -38.49 -24.64
N LYS A 310 -3.69 -37.83 -24.60
CA LYS A 310 -5.02 -38.46 -24.62
C LYS A 310 -5.63 -38.61 -26.02
N GLY A 311 -4.85 -38.45 -27.09
CA GLY A 311 -5.33 -38.55 -28.47
C GLY A 311 -6.06 -39.86 -28.79
N GLN A 312 -5.53 -40.99 -28.34
CA GLN A 312 -6.14 -42.31 -28.56
C GLN A 312 -7.46 -42.48 -27.78
N ASP A 313 -7.50 -42.05 -26.52
CA ASP A 313 -8.71 -42.06 -25.69
C ASP A 313 -9.82 -41.20 -26.34
N ILE A 314 -9.46 -40.03 -26.89
CA ILE A 314 -10.37 -39.17 -27.64
C ILE A 314 -10.88 -39.90 -28.89
N ALA A 315 -10.00 -40.56 -29.65
CA ALA A 315 -10.36 -41.28 -30.86
C ALA A 315 -11.35 -42.42 -30.59
N ILE A 316 -11.11 -43.22 -29.54
CA ILE A 316 -12.00 -44.31 -29.11
C ILE A 316 -13.36 -43.76 -28.68
N LEU A 317 -13.41 -42.68 -27.90
CA LEU A 317 -14.68 -42.03 -27.53
C LEU A 317 -15.44 -41.52 -28.75
N ARG A 318 -14.72 -40.94 -29.72
CA ARG A 318 -15.30 -40.41 -30.97
C ARG A 318 -15.84 -41.52 -31.88
N THR A 319 -15.17 -42.68 -31.97
CA THR A 319 -15.66 -43.84 -32.72
C THR A 319 -16.84 -44.53 -32.03
N MET A 320 -16.93 -44.46 -30.70
CA MET A 320 -18.10 -44.89 -29.92
C MET A 320 -19.28 -43.89 -29.96
N GLY A 321 -19.16 -42.77 -30.68
CA GLY A 321 -20.26 -41.83 -30.91
C GLY A 321 -20.22 -40.54 -30.09
N ALA A 322 -19.13 -40.25 -29.36
CA ALA A 322 -19.00 -38.98 -28.64
C ALA A 322 -18.97 -37.77 -29.61
N SER A 323 -19.78 -36.75 -29.32
CA SER A 323 -19.81 -35.52 -30.12
C SER A 323 -18.54 -34.68 -29.92
N GLN A 324 -18.20 -33.84 -30.90
CA GLN A 324 -17.10 -32.86 -30.76
C GLN A 324 -17.35 -31.92 -29.57
N GLY A 325 -18.62 -31.54 -29.35
CA GLY A 325 -19.01 -30.70 -28.22
C GLY A 325 -18.78 -31.38 -26.87
N SER A 326 -19.01 -32.69 -26.76
CA SER A 326 -18.74 -33.45 -25.54
C SER A 326 -17.24 -33.52 -25.24
N ILE A 327 -16.40 -33.78 -26.25
CA ILE A 327 -14.93 -33.73 -26.09
C ILE A 327 -14.49 -32.34 -25.65
N MET A 328 -14.98 -31.27 -26.30
CA MET A 328 -14.65 -29.90 -25.92
C MET A 328 -15.01 -29.62 -24.44
N ARG A 329 -16.20 -30.05 -23.98
CA ARG A 329 -16.63 -29.85 -22.59
C ARG A 329 -15.78 -30.64 -21.59
N ILE A 330 -15.38 -31.87 -21.90
CA ILE A 330 -14.50 -32.66 -21.02
C ILE A 330 -13.18 -31.92 -20.75
N PHE A 331 -12.54 -31.39 -21.80
CA PHE A 331 -11.28 -30.66 -21.66
C PHE A 331 -11.47 -29.27 -21.03
N LEU A 332 -12.60 -28.61 -21.30
CA LEU A 332 -12.96 -27.35 -20.66
C LEU A 332 -13.20 -27.53 -19.15
N ILE A 333 -13.91 -28.57 -18.73
CA ILE A 333 -14.13 -28.92 -17.32
C ILE A 333 -12.79 -29.26 -16.66
N THR A 334 -11.94 -30.05 -17.33
CA THR A 334 -10.60 -30.42 -16.83
C THR A 334 -9.77 -29.16 -16.56
N GLY A 335 -9.68 -28.28 -17.56
CA GLY A 335 -8.94 -27.03 -17.49
C GLY A 335 -9.48 -26.06 -16.45
N ALA A 336 -10.79 -25.83 -16.44
CA ALA A 336 -11.45 -24.97 -15.45
C ALA A 336 -11.29 -25.52 -14.02
N SER A 337 -11.32 -26.83 -13.83
CA SER A 337 -11.10 -27.45 -12.51
C SER A 337 -9.68 -27.19 -12.00
N ILE A 338 -8.66 -27.34 -12.84
CA ILE A 338 -7.27 -26.99 -12.49
C ILE A 338 -7.17 -25.50 -12.14
N GLY A 339 -7.82 -24.65 -12.94
CA GLY A 339 -7.94 -23.20 -12.72
C GLY A 339 -8.52 -22.84 -11.37
N VAL A 340 -9.69 -23.39 -11.06
CA VAL A 340 -10.42 -23.12 -9.81
C VAL A 340 -9.63 -23.64 -8.60
N VAL A 341 -9.19 -24.90 -8.65
CA VAL A 341 -8.47 -25.51 -7.52
C VAL A 341 -7.14 -24.79 -7.30
N GLY A 342 -6.38 -24.50 -8.36
CA GLY A 342 -5.13 -23.74 -8.28
C GLY A 342 -5.32 -22.32 -7.77
N THR A 343 -6.40 -21.64 -8.18
CA THR A 343 -6.70 -20.28 -7.70
C THR A 343 -7.10 -20.28 -6.23
N LEU A 344 -7.93 -21.24 -5.80
CA LEU A 344 -8.37 -21.34 -4.39
C LEU A 344 -7.23 -21.72 -3.46
N THR A 345 -6.38 -22.68 -3.86
CA THR A 345 -5.19 -23.05 -3.07
C THR A 345 -4.17 -21.91 -3.07
N GLY A 346 -3.96 -21.25 -4.22
CA GLY A 346 -3.09 -20.08 -4.32
C GLY A 346 -3.57 -18.92 -3.45
N PHE A 347 -4.88 -18.66 -3.41
CA PHE A 347 -5.50 -17.70 -2.50
C PHE A 347 -5.27 -18.08 -1.04
N ALA A 348 -5.55 -19.32 -0.66
CA ALA A 348 -5.36 -19.79 0.72
C ALA A 348 -3.88 -19.69 1.16
N VAL A 349 -2.95 -20.11 0.31
CA VAL A 349 -1.51 -20.02 0.56
C VAL A 349 -1.07 -18.55 0.63
N GLY A 350 -1.50 -17.69 -0.30
CA GLY A 350 -1.20 -16.27 -0.30
C GLY A 350 -1.67 -15.58 0.98
N MET A 351 -2.93 -15.83 1.37
CA MET A 351 -3.49 -15.31 2.62
C MET A 351 -2.72 -15.81 3.85
N LEU A 352 -2.39 -17.10 3.90
CA LEU A 352 -1.60 -17.68 4.99
C LEU A 352 -0.23 -17.01 5.12
N ILE A 353 0.45 -16.78 3.99
CA ILE A 353 1.73 -16.06 3.95
C ILE A 353 1.56 -14.62 4.43
N CYS A 354 0.56 -13.87 3.94
CA CYS A 354 0.32 -12.49 4.37
C CYS A 354 0.07 -12.37 5.87
N LEU A 355 -0.73 -13.27 6.45
CA LEU A 355 -1.01 -13.27 7.89
C LEU A 355 0.22 -13.62 8.74
N ASN A 356 1.18 -14.36 8.20
CA ASN A 356 2.39 -14.82 8.90
C ASN A 356 3.67 -14.14 8.40
N ILE A 357 3.55 -13.04 7.65
CA ILE A 357 4.69 -12.46 6.91
C ILE A 357 5.83 -12.03 7.84
N GLU A 358 5.51 -11.51 9.01
CA GLU A 358 6.50 -11.09 10.02
C GLU A 358 7.20 -12.31 10.66
N SER A 359 6.46 -13.40 10.90
CA SER A 359 7.06 -14.64 11.41
C SER A 359 7.98 -15.27 10.37
N ILE A 360 7.60 -15.23 9.08
CA ILE A 360 8.43 -15.70 7.97
C ILE A 360 9.69 -14.85 7.85
N ARG A 361 9.57 -13.51 7.97
CA ARG A 361 10.70 -12.59 8.00
C ARG A 361 11.69 -12.93 9.11
N GLN A 362 11.22 -13.13 10.33
CA GLN A 362 12.05 -13.47 11.48
C GLN A 362 12.75 -14.82 11.32
N PHE A 363 12.04 -15.82 10.81
CA PHE A 363 12.62 -17.13 10.50
C PHE A 363 13.73 -17.02 9.44
N LEU A 364 13.51 -16.25 8.38
CA LEU A 364 14.51 -16.03 7.35
C LEU A 364 15.72 -15.26 7.89
N SER A 365 15.49 -14.22 8.70
CA SER A 365 16.58 -13.46 9.35
C SER A 365 17.42 -14.33 10.28
N TRP A 366 16.79 -15.25 11.02
CA TRP A 366 17.50 -16.24 11.82
C TRP A 366 18.33 -17.19 10.94
N LEU A 367 17.78 -17.65 9.81
CA LEU A 367 18.44 -18.56 8.90
C LEU A 367 19.63 -17.91 8.16
N THR A 368 19.48 -16.66 7.72
CA THR A 368 20.51 -15.94 6.95
C THR A 368 21.48 -15.17 7.84
N ASN A 369 21.23 -15.09 9.14
CA ASN A 369 22.00 -14.33 10.13
C ASN A 369 22.19 -12.86 9.72
N THR A 370 21.20 -12.30 9.01
CA THR A 370 21.18 -10.92 8.51
C THR A 370 19.83 -10.28 8.81
N GLU A 371 19.86 -9.00 9.20
CA GLU A 371 18.64 -8.20 9.32
C GLU A 371 18.13 -7.83 7.92
N LEU A 372 17.20 -8.64 7.41
CA LEU A 372 16.58 -8.44 6.09
C LEU A 372 15.88 -7.08 5.96
N PHE A 373 15.42 -6.52 7.08
CA PHE A 373 14.73 -5.23 7.14
C PHE A 373 15.17 -4.46 8.39
N SER A 374 16.20 -3.62 8.25
CA SER A 374 16.61 -2.73 9.32
C SER A 374 15.64 -1.54 9.46
N PRO A 375 15.10 -1.27 10.66
CA PRO A 375 14.21 -0.13 10.90
C PRO A 375 14.85 1.23 10.60
N GLU A 376 16.18 1.29 10.62
CA GLU A 376 16.98 2.50 10.40
C GLU A 376 16.99 2.94 8.93
N LEU A 377 17.02 2.00 7.98
CA LEU A 377 17.08 2.31 6.55
C LEU A 377 15.69 2.41 5.90
N TYR A 378 14.76 1.56 6.34
CA TYR A 378 13.43 1.47 5.73
C TYR A 378 12.36 2.23 6.50
N PHE A 379 12.70 2.87 7.62
CA PHE A 379 11.78 3.62 8.48
C PHE A 379 10.60 2.80 9.01
N LEU A 380 10.68 1.47 8.98
CA LEU A 380 9.60 0.55 9.33
C LEU A 380 10.06 -0.43 10.40
N SER A 381 9.34 -0.51 11.53
CA SER A 381 9.68 -1.41 12.63
C SER A 381 9.25 -2.86 12.40
N LYS A 382 8.30 -3.10 11.48
CA LYS A 382 7.75 -4.41 11.12
C LYS A 382 7.51 -4.44 9.62
N LEU A 383 7.53 -5.62 9.00
CA LEU A 383 7.17 -5.75 7.59
C LEU A 383 5.65 -5.63 7.45
N PRO A 384 5.13 -4.54 6.86
CA PRO A 384 3.69 -4.34 6.77
C PRO A 384 3.14 -5.19 5.63
N ALA A 385 2.04 -5.90 5.88
CA ALA A 385 1.22 -6.51 4.84
C ALA A 385 -0.24 -6.20 5.12
N GLU A 386 -0.86 -5.47 4.21
CA GLU A 386 -2.26 -5.11 4.29
C GLU A 386 -3.01 -5.70 3.10
N VAL A 387 -3.86 -6.68 3.40
CA VAL A 387 -4.68 -7.34 2.38
C VAL A 387 -5.89 -6.47 2.09
N ASP A 388 -5.93 -5.87 0.90
CA ASP A 388 -7.12 -5.20 0.40
C ASP A 388 -8.09 -6.22 -0.20
N PHE A 389 -9.34 -6.19 0.26
CA PHE A 389 -10.37 -7.13 -0.20
C PHE A 389 -10.70 -6.96 -1.68
N GLY A 390 -10.74 -5.71 -2.17
CA GLY A 390 -11.08 -5.41 -3.56
C GLY A 390 -10.01 -5.90 -4.52
N GLU A 391 -8.74 -5.62 -4.24
CA GLU A 391 -7.60 -6.07 -5.04
C GLU A 391 -7.46 -7.60 -5.01
N THR A 392 -7.64 -8.21 -3.83
CA THR A 392 -7.58 -9.67 -3.69
C THR A 392 -8.69 -10.36 -4.48
N LEU A 393 -9.92 -9.83 -4.41
CA LEU A 393 -11.04 -10.33 -5.20
C LEU A 393 -10.79 -10.15 -6.71
N ALA A 394 -10.22 -9.01 -7.11
CA ALA A 394 -9.87 -8.75 -8.50
C ALA A 394 -8.84 -9.76 -9.04
N VAL A 395 -7.83 -10.14 -8.26
CA VAL A 395 -6.88 -11.21 -8.64
C VAL A 395 -7.58 -12.54 -8.83
N VAL A 396 -8.43 -12.95 -7.88
CA VAL A 396 -9.14 -14.22 -7.97
C VAL A 396 -10.01 -14.27 -9.21
N ILE A 397 -10.79 -13.21 -9.48
CA ILE A 397 -11.63 -13.10 -10.68
C ILE A 397 -10.77 -13.12 -11.95
N MET A 398 -9.67 -12.36 -11.98
CA MET A 398 -8.77 -12.29 -13.13
C MET A 398 -8.13 -13.66 -13.42
N ALA A 399 -7.61 -14.34 -12.40
CA ALA A 399 -7.00 -15.65 -12.51
C ALA A 399 -7.99 -16.72 -13.00
N LEU A 400 -9.22 -16.72 -12.47
CA LEU A 400 -10.28 -17.61 -12.93
C LEU A 400 -10.67 -17.32 -14.39
N THR A 401 -10.83 -16.04 -14.74
CA THR A 401 -11.19 -15.62 -16.10
C THR A 401 -10.11 -16.02 -17.10
N LEU A 402 -8.84 -15.75 -16.78
CA LEU A 402 -7.72 -16.09 -17.66
C LEU A 402 -7.49 -17.59 -17.75
N SER A 403 -7.65 -18.33 -16.65
CA SER A 403 -7.61 -19.79 -16.69
C SER A 403 -8.70 -20.32 -17.62
N PHE A 404 -9.95 -19.84 -17.47
CA PHE A 404 -11.04 -20.24 -18.36
C PHE A 404 -10.72 -19.91 -19.83
N LEU A 405 -10.28 -18.69 -20.13
CA LEU A 405 -9.91 -18.28 -21.49
C LEU A 405 -8.76 -19.10 -22.07
N ALA A 406 -7.72 -19.37 -21.28
CA ALA A 406 -6.58 -20.19 -21.67
C ALA A 406 -7.00 -21.63 -22.02
N THR A 407 -8.08 -22.13 -21.41
CA THR A 407 -8.56 -23.51 -21.64
C THR A 407 -9.42 -23.64 -22.90
N LEU A 408 -9.95 -22.54 -23.44
CA LEU A 408 -10.82 -22.57 -24.64
C LEU A 408 -10.09 -23.07 -25.88
N TYR A 409 -8.90 -22.52 -26.16
CA TYR A 409 -8.15 -22.87 -27.37
C TYR A 409 -7.72 -24.36 -27.40
N PRO A 410 -7.11 -24.93 -26.35
CA PRO A 410 -6.77 -26.35 -26.31
C PRO A 410 -8.00 -27.26 -26.40
N SER A 411 -9.09 -26.91 -25.72
CA SER A 411 -10.33 -27.72 -25.72
C SER A 411 -10.99 -27.75 -27.09
N TRP A 412 -11.00 -26.61 -27.79
CA TRP A 412 -11.48 -26.53 -29.17
C TRP A 412 -10.61 -27.35 -30.12
N ARG A 413 -9.28 -27.31 -29.94
CA ARG A 413 -8.35 -28.12 -30.73
C ARG A 413 -8.54 -29.62 -30.49
N ALA A 414 -8.78 -30.05 -29.25
CA ALA A 414 -9.05 -31.44 -28.89
C ALA A 414 -10.30 -31.99 -29.58
N ALA A 415 -11.36 -31.18 -29.65
CA ALA A 415 -12.62 -31.56 -30.28
C ALA A 415 -12.51 -31.79 -31.80
N ARG A 416 -11.49 -31.23 -32.45
CA ARG A 416 -11.23 -31.33 -33.90
C ARG A 416 -10.21 -32.40 -34.29
N LEU A 417 -9.75 -33.22 -33.35
CA LEU A 417 -8.89 -34.36 -33.66
C LEU A 417 -9.64 -35.39 -34.52
N ASP A 418 -9.02 -35.81 -35.63
CA ASP A 418 -9.55 -36.87 -36.49
C ASP A 418 -9.30 -38.24 -35.83
N PRO A 419 -10.35 -39.04 -35.56
CA PRO A 419 -10.20 -40.36 -34.96
C PRO A 419 -9.35 -41.31 -35.81
N VAL A 420 -9.36 -41.16 -37.14
CA VAL A 420 -8.61 -42.01 -38.07
C VAL A 420 -7.11 -41.70 -37.97
N GLU A 421 -6.74 -40.42 -37.95
CA GLU A 421 -5.33 -40.02 -37.81
C GLU A 421 -4.78 -40.41 -36.44
N ALA A 422 -5.58 -40.25 -35.37
CA ALA A 422 -5.17 -40.58 -34.00
C ALA A 422 -4.99 -42.10 -33.76
N LEU A 423 -5.62 -42.96 -34.56
CA LEU A 423 -5.47 -44.43 -34.50
C LEU A 423 -4.46 -44.99 -35.51
N ARG A 424 -4.05 -44.21 -36.52
CA ARG A 424 -3.16 -44.67 -37.61
C ARG A 424 -1.67 -44.48 -37.31
N TYR A 425 -1.31 -43.57 -36.40
CA TYR A 425 0.07 -43.36 -35.98
C TYR A 425 0.43 -44.25 -34.78
N GLU A 426 0.58 -45.55 -35.07
CA GLU A 426 1.50 -46.47 -34.40
C GLU A 426 2.23 -47.30 -35.47
#